data_AF-A0A9E5DES7-F1
#
_entry.id   AF-A0A9E5DES7-F1
#
_cell.length_a   1.000
_cell.length_b   1.000
_cell.length_c   1.000
_cell.angle_alpha   90.00
_cell.angle_beta   90.00
_cell.angle_gamma   90.00
#
_symmetry.space_group_name_H-M   'P 1'
#
loop_
_entity.id
_entity.type
_entity.pdbx_description
1 polymer ?
#
loop_
_entity_poly.entity_id
_entity_poly.type
_entity_poly.pdbx_seq_one_letter_code
_entity_poly.pdbx_strand_id
1 'polypeptide(L)'
;MSESRRLTVVRGRVRCTEKESVPVEQCRLCVHSSRVVVRGKELPSPARAYCSRCRDAPDIDMTKVEAVLCDDTGGEGFRSIATIIS
;
A
#
# COMPACT_ATOMS: atom_id res chain seq x y z
N MET A 1 15.69 10.79 3.08
CA MET A 1 15.04 9.59 3.64
C MET A 1 13.55 9.84 3.50
N SER A 2 12.86 9.14 2.60
CA SER A 2 11.42 9.35 2.41
C SER A 2 10.68 8.88 3.65
N GLU A 3 9.97 9.78 4.30
CA GLU A 3 9.18 9.50 5.49
C GLU A 3 8.10 8.48 5.11
N SER A 4 8.10 7.32 5.77
CA SER A 4 7.19 6.22 5.44
C SER A 4 6.03 6.22 6.43
N ARG A 5 4.81 6.42 5.95
CA ARG A 5 3.61 6.48 6.78
C ARG A 5 3.03 5.08 6.97
N ARG A 6 2.88 4.65 8.22
CA ARG A 6 2.30 3.33 8.55
C ARG A 6 0.80 3.44 8.78
N LEU A 7 0.01 2.72 7.98
CA LEU A 7 -1.43 2.63 8.10
C LEU A 7 -1.84 1.27 8.65
N THR A 8 -2.40 1.25 9.86
CA THR A 8 -2.92 0.01 10.45
C THR A 8 -4.19 -0.43 9.75
N VAL A 9 -4.30 -1.72 9.47
CA VAL A 9 -5.51 -2.33 8.93
C VAL A 9 -6.47 -2.61 10.08
N VAL A 10 -7.67 -2.05 9.98
CA VAL A 10 -8.76 -2.29 10.94
C VAL A 10 -9.95 -2.80 10.15
N ARG A 11 -10.39 -4.03 10.45
CA ARG A 11 -11.51 -4.71 9.75
C ARG A 11 -11.36 -4.71 8.22
N GLY A 12 -10.15 -5.01 7.73
CA GLY A 12 -9.86 -5.09 6.29
C GLY A 12 -9.79 -3.73 5.57
N ARG A 13 -9.73 -2.62 6.31
CA ARG A 13 -9.62 -1.27 5.75
C ARG A 13 -8.45 -0.51 6.36
N VAL A 14 -7.92 0.44 5.61
CA VAL A 14 -6.96 1.42 6.10
C VAL A 14 -7.59 2.80 6.11
N ARG A 15 -7.24 3.63 7.09
CA ARG A 15 -7.55 5.06 7.06
C ARG A 15 -6.50 5.74 6.19
N CYS A 16 -6.81 5.92 4.90
CA CYS A 16 -5.86 6.43 3.91
C CYS A 16 -5.59 7.92 4.14
N THR A 17 -6.63 8.68 4.45
CA THR A 17 -6.57 10.09 4.86
C THR A 17 -7.47 10.30 6.08
N GLU A 18 -7.49 11.51 6.65
CA GLU A 18 -8.39 11.81 7.76
C GLU A 18 -9.87 11.63 7.39
N LYS A 19 -10.21 11.86 6.12
CA LYS A 19 -11.59 11.86 5.62
C LYS A 19 -11.96 10.55 4.93
N GLU A 20 -10.98 9.75 4.52
CA GLU A 20 -11.20 8.59 3.67
C GLU A 20 -10.60 7.31 4.25
N SER A 21 -11.41 6.26 4.28
CA SER A 21 -10.98 4.89 4.53
C SER A 21 -11.21 4.05 3.28
N VAL A 22 -10.20 3.30 2.86
CA VAL A 22 -10.25 2.43 1.68
C VAL A 22 -10.06 0.97 2.08
N PRO A 23 -10.63 0.00 1.33
CA PRO A 23 -10.33 -1.41 1.51
C PRO A 23 -8.83 -1.68 1.32
N VAL A 24 -8.25 -2.54 2.17
CA VAL A 24 -6.81 -2.89 2.09
C VAL A 24 -6.46 -3.51 0.74
N GLU A 25 -7.40 -4.22 0.12
CA GLU A 25 -7.26 -4.79 -1.23
C GLU A 25 -6.87 -3.75 -2.28
N GLN A 26 -7.37 -2.50 -2.17
CA GLN A 26 -7.04 -1.46 -3.15
C GLN A 26 -5.57 -1.05 -3.07
N CYS A 27 -4.93 -1.16 -1.89
CA CYS A 27 -3.53 -0.78 -1.71
C CYS A 27 -2.57 -1.58 -2.61
N ARG A 28 -2.96 -2.78 -3.07
CA ARG A 28 -2.18 -3.59 -4.02
C ARG A 28 -1.94 -2.91 -5.37
N LEU A 29 -2.70 -1.86 -5.68
CA LEU A 29 -2.57 -1.06 -6.90
C LEU A 29 -2.18 0.39 -6.59
N CYS A 30 -1.97 0.75 -5.32
CA CYS A 30 -1.68 2.13 -4.95
C CYS A 30 -0.21 2.47 -5.20
N VAL A 31 0.06 3.60 -5.86
CA VAL A 31 1.43 4.07 -6.16
C VAL A 31 2.23 4.34 -4.90
N HIS A 32 1.54 4.75 -3.83
CA HIS A 32 2.17 5.06 -2.54
C HIS A 32 2.43 3.80 -1.72
N SER A 33 1.75 2.67 -2.00
CA SER A 33 1.91 1.45 -1.23
C SER A 33 3.28 0.84 -1.50
N SER A 34 4.22 1.08 -0.60
CA SER A 34 5.62 0.69 -0.77
C SER A 34 5.87 -0.72 -0.23
N ARG A 35 5.35 -1.01 0.95
CA ARG A 35 5.48 -2.28 1.70
C ARG A 35 4.18 -2.59 2.43
N VAL A 36 4.03 -3.84 2.81
CA VAL A 36 2.95 -4.31 3.68
C VAL A 36 3.52 -5.13 4.83
N VAL A 37 2.80 -5.17 5.94
CA VAL A 37 3.13 -5.98 7.10
C VAL A 37 2.20 -7.19 7.16
N VAL A 38 2.77 -8.38 7.16
CA VAL A 38 2.02 -9.65 7.28
C VAL A 38 2.69 -10.48 8.38
N ARG A 39 1.95 -10.86 9.43
CA ARG A 39 2.49 -11.60 10.58
C ARG A 39 3.70 -10.90 11.20
N GLY A 40 3.61 -9.58 11.35
CA GLY A 40 4.70 -8.73 11.85
C GLY A 40 5.91 -8.56 10.92
N LYS A 41 5.93 -9.16 9.72
CA LYS A 41 7.03 -9.04 8.75
C LYS A 41 6.70 -8.02 7.66
N GLU A 42 7.64 -7.12 7.39
CA GLU A 42 7.57 -6.22 6.23
C GLU A 42 7.93 -6.95 4.94
N LEU A 43 7.06 -6.86 3.95
CA LEU A 43 7.24 -7.41 2.62
C LEU A 43 7.04 -6.31 1.57
N PRO A 44 7.70 -6.38 0.41
CA PRO A 44 7.41 -5.50 -0.72
C PRO A 44 5.91 -5.52 -1.06
N SER A 45 5.32 -4.34 -1.32
CA SER A 45 3.91 -4.28 -1.71
C SER A 45 3.71 -4.92 -3.08
N PRO A 46 2.59 -5.66 -3.32
CA PRO A 46 2.24 -6.14 -4.65
C PRO A 46 2.11 -5.02 -5.69
N ALA A 47 1.88 -3.77 -5.27
CA ALA A 47 1.87 -2.61 -6.15
C ALA A 47 3.20 -2.43 -6.89
N ARG A 48 4.32 -2.90 -6.31
CA ARG A 48 5.64 -2.87 -6.92
C ARG A 48 5.77 -3.79 -8.14
N ALA A 49 4.84 -4.72 -8.37
CA ALA A 49 4.74 -5.49 -9.62
C ALA A 49 4.72 -4.58 -10.85
N TYR A 50 4.01 -3.44 -10.72
CA TYR A 50 3.77 -2.49 -11.80
C TYR A 50 4.83 -1.37 -11.83
N CYS A 51 5.78 -1.37 -10.89
CA CYS A 51 6.86 -0.41 -10.85
C CYS A 51 7.96 -0.81 -11.85
N SER A 52 8.23 0.04 -12.84
CA SER A 52 9.23 -0.21 -13.88
C SER A 52 10.65 -0.49 -13.36
N ARG A 53 10.98 0.03 -12.17
CA ARG A 53 12.29 -0.11 -11.51
C ARG A 53 12.37 -1.27 -10.53
N CYS A 54 11.27 -1.64 -9.88
CA CYS A 54 11.29 -2.62 -8.79
C CYS A 54 10.80 -4.01 -9.23
N ARG A 55 9.81 -4.10 -10.14
CA ARG A 55 9.21 -5.33 -10.74
C ARG A 55 9.24 -6.60 -9.88
N ASP A 56 9.10 -6.44 -8.58
CA ASP A 56 9.20 -7.51 -7.60
C ASP A 56 7.91 -7.44 -6.78
N ALA A 57 7.14 -8.52 -6.85
CA ALA A 57 5.84 -8.60 -6.23
C ALA A 57 5.66 -10.00 -5.66
N PRO A 58 5.79 -10.13 -4.34
CA PRO A 58 5.38 -11.35 -3.68
C PRO A 58 3.86 -11.52 -3.81
N ASP A 59 3.42 -12.78 -3.99
CA ASP A 59 2.00 -13.11 -3.90
C ASP A 59 1.55 -12.99 -2.44
N ILE A 60 0.89 -11.87 -2.15
CA ILE A 60 0.43 -11.53 -0.81
C ILE A 60 -1.09 -11.60 -0.78
N ASP A 61 -1.60 -12.43 0.10
CA ASP A 61 -2.99 -12.40 0.53
C ASP A 61 -3.25 -11.12 1.34
N MET A 62 -3.83 -10.13 0.67
CA MET A 62 -4.09 -8.81 1.23
C MET A 62 -5.07 -8.85 2.43
N THR A 63 -5.87 -9.92 2.57
CA THR A 63 -6.75 -10.11 3.73
C THR A 63 -5.99 -10.40 5.02
N LYS A 64 -4.73 -10.84 4.91
CA LYS A 64 -3.83 -11.11 6.05
C LYS A 64 -2.93 -9.93 6.41
N VAL A 65 -3.04 -8.81 5.70
CA VAL A 65 -2.21 -7.63 5.94
C VAL A 65 -2.66 -6.92 7.20
N GLU A 66 -1.70 -6.63 8.07
CA GLU A 66 -1.88 -5.96 9.36
C GLU A 66 -1.64 -4.45 9.25
N ALA A 67 -0.72 -4.04 8.36
CA ALA A 67 -0.44 -2.64 8.09
C ALA A 67 0.11 -2.43 6.67
N VAL A 68 -0.07 -1.24 6.14
CA VAL A 68 0.51 -0.79 4.87
C VAL A 68 1.49 0.34 5.15
N LEU A 69 2.69 0.29 4.58
CA LEU A 69 3.64 1.41 4.62
C LEU A 69 3.57 2.17 3.30
N CYS A 70 3.16 3.44 3.40
CA CYS A 70 3.10 4.35 2.27
C CYS A 70 4.36 5.22 2.20
N ASP A 71 4.86 5.50 1.00
CA ASP A 71 5.98 6.43 0.79
C ASP A 71 5.52 7.89 0.55
N ASP A 72 4.29 8.21 0.98
CA ASP A 72 3.71 9.56 0.98
C ASP A 72 3.99 10.32 2.28
N THR A 73 4.09 11.65 2.20
CA THR A 73 4.47 12.50 3.34
C THR A 73 3.29 13.02 4.16
N GLY A 74 2.05 12.96 3.64
CA GLY A 74 0.94 13.68 4.26
C GLY A 74 -0.48 13.12 4.05
N GLY A 75 -0.64 11.88 3.55
CA GLY A 75 -1.97 11.39 3.23
C GLY A 75 -2.48 11.93 1.90
N GLU A 76 -1.71 11.72 0.84
CA GLU A 76 -2.06 12.15 -0.53
C GLU A 76 -3.30 11.45 -1.10
N GLY A 77 -3.78 10.43 -0.40
CA GLY A 77 -4.94 9.63 -0.76
C GLY A 77 -4.58 8.41 -1.61
N PHE A 78 -5.61 7.67 -2.01
CA PHE A 78 -5.43 6.52 -2.88
C PHE A 78 -5.18 6.97 -4.34
N ARG A 79 -4.13 6.44 -4.97
CA ARG A 79 -3.81 6.67 -6.38
C ARG A 79 -3.45 5.36 -7.06
N SER A 80 -4.29 4.90 -7.98
CA SER A 80 -4.07 3.65 -8.71
C SER A 80 -2.94 3.80 -9.73
N ILE A 81 -1.97 2.88 -9.73
CA ILE A 81 -0.90 2.81 -10.74
C ILE A 81 -1.50 2.63 -12.14
N ALA A 82 -2.61 1.90 -12.26
CA ALA A 82 -3.27 1.66 -13.54
C ALA A 82 -3.71 2.95 -14.25
N THR A 83 -4.02 4.00 -13.49
CA THR A 83 -4.41 5.31 -14.06
C THR A 83 -3.18 6.15 -14.47
N ILE A 84 -1.98 5.83 -13.99
CA ILE A 84 -0.75 6.59 -14.28
C ILE A 84 -0.05 6.07 -15.54
N ILE A 85 -0.13 4.77 -15.82
CA ILE A 85 0.50 4.15 -16.99
C ILE A 85 -0.39 4.17 -18.25
N SER A 86 -1.52 4.88 -18.20
CA SER A 86 -2.49 4.98 -19.30
C SER A 86 -2.21 6.14 -20.24
#